data_AF-A0A9P6U3I9-F1
#
_entry.id   AF-A0A9P6U3I9-F1
#
_cell.length_a   1.000
_cell.length_b   1.000
_cell.length_c   1.000
_cell.angle_alpha   90.00
_cell.angle_beta   90.00
_cell.angle_gamma   90.00
#
_symmetry.space_group_name_H-M   'P 1'
#
loop_
_entity.id
_entity.type
_entity.pdbx_description
1 polymer ?
#
loop_
_entity_poly.entity_id
_entity_poly.type
_entity_poly.pdbx_seq_one_letter_code
_entity_poly.pdbx_strand_id
1 'polypeptide(L)'
;MACLFVSSKVEDTIKKLKDIMMAAYHYRHPDVVDWDPESKEGEEQRKRVLSYEKMVLESICFDFHIVHPYKYIVKFVKLYDGHMDVAQRAWQIACD
;
A
#
# COMPACT_ATOMS: atom_id res chain seq x y z
N MET A 1 -2.75 -4.30 6.22
CA MET A 1 -4.11 -4.07 5.66
C MET A 1 -4.56 -2.63 5.82
N ALA A 2 -4.65 -2.08 7.04
CA ALA A 2 -5.08 -0.70 7.27
C ALA A 2 -4.19 0.35 6.57
N CYS A 3 -2.86 0.26 6.69
CA CYS A 3 -1.95 1.19 6.00
C CYS A 3 -2.06 1.10 4.47
N LEU A 4 -2.27 -0.10 3.91
CA LEU A 4 -2.49 -0.29 2.47
C LEU A 4 -3.82 0.36 2.00
N PHE A 5 -4.85 0.29 2.84
CA PHE A 5 -6.13 0.94 2.56
C PHE A 5 -6.01 2.47 2.61
N VAL A 6 -5.29 3.00 3.59
CA VAL A 6 -4.99 4.45 3.68
C VAL A 6 -4.15 4.90 2.50
N SER A 7 -3.07 4.20 2.17
CA SER A 7 -2.17 4.58 1.06
C SER A 7 -2.88 4.58 -0.29
N SER A 8 -3.79 3.63 -0.54
CA SER A 8 -4.57 3.61 -1.79
C SER A 8 -5.59 4.74 -1.90
N LYS A 9 -6.01 5.36 -0.79
CA LYS A 9 -6.78 6.62 -0.82
C LYS A 9 -5.91 7.83 -1.10
N VAL A 10 -4.71 7.88 -0.50
CA VAL A 10 -3.77 8.99 -0.65
C VAL A 10 -3.20 9.08 -2.07
N GLU A 11 -2.93 7.93 -2.69
CA GLU A 11 -2.34 7.83 -4.03
C GLU A 11 -3.40 7.76 -5.15
N ASP A 12 -4.66 8.14 -4.89
CA ASP A 12 -5.78 8.09 -5.86
C ASP A 12 -6.01 6.71 -6.53
N THR A 13 -5.64 5.62 -5.85
CA THR A 13 -5.75 4.23 -6.32
C THR A 13 -6.80 3.44 -5.54
N ILE A 14 -7.91 4.09 -5.18
CA ILE A 14 -8.93 3.58 -4.24
C ILE A 14 -9.39 2.17 -4.61
N LYS A 15 -9.27 1.25 -3.65
CA LYS A 15 -9.82 -0.11 -3.73
C LYS A 15 -10.91 -0.30 -2.67
N LYS A 16 -11.90 -1.16 -2.96
CA LYS A 16 -12.92 -1.50 -1.97
C LYS A 16 -12.25 -2.28 -0.84
N LEU A 17 -12.60 -1.94 0.40
CA LEU A 17 -12.03 -2.60 1.58
C LEU A 17 -12.22 -4.13 1.54
N LYS A 18 -13.38 -4.61 1.06
CA LYS A 18 -13.65 -6.03 0.90
C LYS A 18 -12.64 -6.74 -0.02
N ASP A 19 -12.19 -6.09 -1.10
CA ASP A 19 -11.28 -6.68 -2.07
C ASP A 19 -9.87 -6.83 -1.46
N ILE A 20 -9.45 -5.82 -0.69
CA ILE A 20 -8.20 -5.85 0.09
C ILE A 20 -8.27 -6.96 1.15
N MET A 21 -9.41 -7.12 1.81
CA MET A 21 -9.62 -8.15 2.84
C MET A 21 -9.52 -9.56 2.24
N MET A 22 -10.23 -9.82 1.15
CA MET A 22 -10.16 -11.11 0.44
C MET A 22 -8.74 -11.43 -0.01
N ALA A 23 -8.05 -10.46 -0.63
CA ALA A 23 -6.67 -10.64 -1.10
C ALA A 23 -5.71 -10.98 0.05
N ALA A 24 -5.81 -10.29 1.18
CA ALA A 24 -4.97 -10.57 2.34
C ALA A 24 -5.33 -11.90 3.02
N TYR A 25 -6.61 -12.29 3.00
CA TYR A 25 -7.05 -13.56 3.57
C TYR A 25 -6.49 -14.73 2.76
N HIS A 26 -6.63 -14.70 1.42
CA HIS A 26 -6.03 -15.71 0.54
C HIS A 26 -4.49 -15.75 0.64
N TYR A 27 -3.85 -14.59 0.82
CA TYR A 27 -2.41 -14.54 1.06
C TYR A 27 -2.00 -15.21 2.39
N ARG A 28 -2.83 -15.10 3.43
CA ARG A 28 -2.56 -15.69 4.76
C ARG A 28 -2.95 -17.16 4.84
N HIS A 29 -3.98 -17.56 4.11
CA HIS A 29 -4.59 -18.88 4.12
C HIS A 29 -4.71 -19.42 2.68
N PRO A 30 -3.59 -19.89 2.08
CA PRO A 30 -3.60 -20.34 0.69
C PRO A 30 -4.46 -21.58 0.45
N ASP A 31 -4.71 -22.37 1.49
CA ASP A 31 -5.51 -23.60 1.42
C ASP A 31 -7.03 -23.37 1.54
N VAL A 32 -7.45 -22.15 1.90
CA VAL A 32 -8.88 -21.81 2.07
C VAL A 32 -9.36 -21.09 0.81
N VAL A 33 -10.25 -21.76 0.05
CA VAL A 33 -10.75 -21.29 -1.24
C VAL A 33 -11.89 -20.30 -1.10
N ASP A 34 -12.74 -20.47 -0.08
CA ASP A 34 -13.93 -19.66 0.12
C ASP A 34 -13.90 -18.99 1.49
N TRP A 35 -13.77 -17.68 1.49
CA TRP A 35 -13.97 -16.84 2.66
C TRP A 35 -15.04 -15.80 2.38
N ASP A 36 -16.09 -15.79 3.21
CA ASP A 36 -17.19 -14.86 3.07
C ASP A 36 -16.89 -13.54 3.83
N PRO A 37 -16.73 -12.40 3.14
CA PRO A 37 -16.54 -11.10 3.77
C PRO A 37 -17.78 -10.59 4.52
N GLU A 38 -18.98 -11.12 4.25
CA GLU A 38 -20.23 -10.73 4.93
C GLU A 38 -20.52 -11.59 6.17
N SER A 39 -19.68 -12.58 6.43
CA SER A 39 -19.70 -13.34 7.68
C SER A 39 -19.51 -12.44 8.91
N LYS A 40 -19.92 -12.94 10.09
CA LYS A 40 -19.76 -12.21 11.36
C LYS A 40 -18.29 -11.87 11.62
N GLU A 41 -17.39 -12.79 11.29
CA GLU A 41 -15.95 -12.64 11.35
C GLU A 41 -15.45 -11.57 10.38
N GLY A 42 -15.97 -11.56 9.14
CA GLY A 42 -15.65 -10.55 8.12
C GLY A 42 -16.05 -9.14 8.54
N GLU A 43 -17.26 -8.96 9.06
CA GLU A 43 -17.72 -7.68 9.59
C GLU A 43 -16.91 -7.22 10.82
N GLU A 44 -16.49 -8.13 11.68
CA GLU A 44 -15.59 -7.79 12.79
C GLU A 44 -14.21 -7.33 12.29
N GLN A 45 -13.62 -8.04 11.34
CA GLN A 45 -12.36 -7.66 10.71
C GLN A 45 -12.47 -6.28 10.02
N ARG A 46 -13.59 -6.03 9.33
CA ARG A 46 -13.86 -4.74 8.70
C ARG A 46 -13.86 -3.61 9.72
N LYS A 47 -14.56 -3.77 10.85
CA LYS A 47 -14.57 -2.79 11.95
C LYS A 47 -13.18 -2.55 12.52
N ARG A 48 -12.39 -3.61 12.71
CA ARG A 48 -11.00 -3.50 13.18
C ARG A 48 -10.13 -2.71 12.21
N VAL A 49 -10.23 -2.98 10.89
CA VAL A 49 -9.45 -2.24 9.88
C VAL A 49 -9.82 -0.74 9.88
N LEU A 50 -11.09 -0.39 10.00
CA LEU A 50 -11.53 1.00 10.11
C LEU A 50 -11.05 1.68 11.41
N SER A 51 -10.96 0.93 12.51
CA SER A 51 -10.38 1.44 13.75
C SER A 51 -8.88 1.70 13.60
N TYR A 52 -8.13 0.77 12.98
CA TYR A 52 -6.71 0.96 12.72
C TYR A 52 -6.43 2.05 11.71
N GLU A 53 -7.30 2.25 10.72
CA GLU A 53 -7.23 3.39 9.82
C GLU A 53 -7.22 4.70 10.62
N LYS A 54 -8.20 4.91 11.53
CA LYS A 54 -8.22 6.12 12.37
C LYS A 54 -6.95 6.29 13.19
N MET A 55 -6.47 5.20 13.80
CA MET A 55 -5.23 5.23 14.57
C MET A 55 -4.02 5.61 13.71
N VAL A 56 -3.92 5.11 12.48
CA VAL A 56 -2.83 5.48 11.54
C VAL A 56 -2.93 6.95 11.16
N LEU A 57 -4.12 7.44 10.83
CA LEU A 57 -4.37 8.85 10.47
C LEU A 57 -3.95 9.79 11.60
N GLU A 58 -4.32 9.46 12.84
CA GLU A 58 -3.93 10.21 14.04
C GLU A 58 -2.43 10.13 14.31
N SER A 59 -1.83 8.95 14.12
CA SER A 59 -0.39 8.72 14.38
C SER A 59 0.52 9.51 13.44
N ILE A 60 0.10 9.70 12.18
CA ILE A 60 0.82 10.52 11.20
C ILE A 60 0.40 12.00 11.25
N CYS A 61 -0.42 12.41 12.23
CA CYS A 61 -0.96 13.76 12.34
C CYS A 61 -1.67 14.25 11.07
N PHE A 62 -2.30 13.34 10.31
CA PHE A 62 -2.88 13.61 9.00
C PHE A 62 -1.89 14.24 8.00
N ASP A 63 -0.58 14.06 8.19
CA ASP A 63 0.43 14.51 7.24
C ASP A 63 0.65 13.45 6.16
N PHE A 64 0.26 13.80 4.93
CA PHE A 64 0.39 12.95 3.75
C PHE A 64 1.36 13.50 2.72
N HIS A 65 2.18 14.50 3.08
CA HIS A 65 3.15 15.10 2.16
C HIS A 65 4.37 14.18 1.99
N ILE A 66 4.18 13.08 1.26
CA ILE A 66 5.24 12.13 0.95
C ILE A 66 5.88 12.55 -0.38
N VAL A 67 7.16 12.87 -0.34
CA VAL A 67 7.95 13.13 -1.55
C VAL A 67 8.75 11.87 -1.88
N HIS A 68 8.32 11.17 -2.92
CA HIS A 68 8.99 9.95 -3.37
C HIS A 68 10.35 10.23 -4.04
N PRO A 69 11.41 9.46 -3.74
CA PRO A 69 12.75 9.67 -4.30
C PRO A 69 12.84 9.40 -5.81
N TYR A 70 11.89 8.65 -6.35
CA TYR A 70 11.82 8.20 -7.75
C TYR A 70 12.00 9.34 -8.77
N LYS A 71 11.39 10.51 -8.50
CA LYS A 71 11.49 11.68 -9.38
C LYS A 71 12.93 12.21 -9.48
N TYR A 72 13.68 12.13 -8.37
CA TYR A 72 15.06 12.60 -8.32
C TYR A 72 16.00 11.61 -9.00
N ILE A 73 15.78 10.31 -8.83
CA ILE A 73 16.57 9.25 -9.48
C ILE A 73 16.54 9.42 -11.00
N VAL A 74 15.35 9.60 -11.57
CA VAL A 74 15.19 9.83 -13.03
C VAL A 74 15.91 11.11 -13.48
N LYS A 75 15.90 12.18 -12.67
CA LYS A 75 16.62 13.42 -12.98
C LYS A 75 18.13 13.24 -12.94
N PHE A 76 18.66 12.55 -11.94
CA PHE A 76 20.09 12.31 -11.80
C PHE A 76 20.61 11.42 -12.93
N VAL A 77 19.91 10.32 -13.25
CA VAL A 77 20.30 9.45 -14.37
C VAL A 77 20.38 10.25 -15.68
N LYS A 78 19.39 11.11 -15.96
CA LYS A 78 19.40 11.97 -17.16
C LYS A 78 20.51 13.02 -17.15
N LEU A 79 20.85 13.58 -15.98
CA LEU A 79 21.91 14.59 -15.85
C LEU A 79 23.29 14.00 -16.15
N TYR A 80 23.53 12.75 -15.76
CA TYR A 80 24.80 12.05 -15.93
C TYR A 80 24.87 11.18 -17.18
N ASP A 81 23.89 11.29 -18.09
CA ASP A 81 23.75 10.44 -19.28
C ASP A 81 23.85 8.94 -18.98
N GLY A 82 23.26 8.54 -17.85
CA GLY A 82 23.35 7.18 -17.32
C GLY A 82 22.51 6.18 -18.13
N HIS A 83 23.06 4.98 -18.31
CA HIS A 83 22.35 3.87 -18.96
C HIS A 83 21.14 3.36 -18.14
N MET A 84 20.21 2.72 -18.83
CA MET A 84 18.97 2.16 -18.24
C MET A 84 19.27 1.17 -17.11
N ASP A 85 20.35 0.39 -17.18
CA ASP A 85 20.75 -0.56 -16.12
C ASP A 85 21.05 0.14 -14.79
N VAL A 86 21.70 1.31 -14.85
CA VAL A 86 22.01 2.11 -13.65
C VAL A 86 20.72 2.71 -13.08
N ALA A 87 19.82 3.16 -13.95
CA ALA A 87 18.52 3.67 -13.55
C ALA A 87 17.67 2.62 -12.85
N GLN A 88 17.64 1.39 -13.39
CA GLN A 88 16.87 0.29 -12.84
C GLN A 88 17.43 -0.16 -11.48
N ARG A 89 18.75 -0.25 -11.34
CA ARG A 89 19.39 -0.54 -10.04
C ARG A 89 19.12 0.54 -9.01
N ALA A 90 19.27 1.82 -9.39
CA ALA A 90 18.99 2.94 -8.49
C ALA A 90 17.52 2.96 -8.06
N TRP A 91 16.60 2.66 -8.98
CA TRP A 91 15.18 2.52 -8.67
C TRP A 91 14.91 1.37 -7.69
N GLN A 92 15.53 0.20 -7.90
CA GLN A 92 15.42 -0.94 -7.00
C GLN A 92 15.93 -0.62 -5.60
N ILE A 93 17.09 0.04 -5.49
CA ILE A 93 17.67 0.47 -4.20
C ILE A 93 16.75 1.47 -3.48
N ALA A 94 16.00 2.28 -4.20
CA ALA A 94 15.06 3.23 -3.60
C ALA A 94 13.72 2.59 -3.23
N CYS A 95 13.40 1.42 -3.77
CA CYS A 95 12.22 0.64 -3.40
C CYS A 95 12.48 -0.34 -2.25
N ASP A 96 13.73 -0.77 -2.06
CA ASP A 96 14.19 -1.64 -0.96
C ASP A 96 14.15 -0.91 0.39
#